data_AF-A0A0U3IE94-F1
#
_entry.id   AF-A0A0U3IE94-F1
#
_cell.length_a   1.000
_cell.length_b   1.000
_cell.length_c   1.000
_cell.angle_alpha   90.00
_cell.angle_beta   90.00
_cell.angle_gamma   90.00
#
_symmetry.space_group_name_H-M   'P 1'
#
loop_
_entity.id
_entity.type
_entity.pdbx_description
1 polymer ?
#
loop_
_entity_poly.entity_id
_entity_poly.type
_entity_poly.pdbx_seq_one_letter_code
_entity_poly.pdbx_strand_id
1 'polypeptide(L)'
;MNKMEKIFVSVVNNQDPLHSESFEYQSVFLSKVRPDPTNGRFLPSVFISDEDARLFIEKRLSKRQLVDKYEAEERVIIGKSCIINCMKYGSQEWSKAQKSVDTIIELGDNIAVCEMIQVPTIYPLDSGDFQILTGHRRFFALVYAKGYDSYEQFKVYDRKPLFTKVKQFQENASREDLPQYGKLQAFQNALSEIEALNKARKGAGQRALTIKEVAANLGISMGAYDNYNVLTRYPSVVKAYEEGNSLSFRKAKKIVITIESEFKLAEGRKALNAIDKQTVSETIYARMTGKNQVRKPATDMYKLEPIRSAKALKMLLTSDVTQIDCGVNWQTVDWEDHASISSALVQLSQYLNQDQSQG
;
A
#
# COMPACT_ATOMS: atom_id res chain seq x y z
N MET A 1 26.05 18.68 -9.97
CA MET A 1 24.78 18.74 -10.71
C MET A 1 24.58 17.39 -11.40
N ASN A 2 23.57 16.63 -10.99
CA ASN A 2 23.28 15.27 -11.48
C ASN A 2 22.88 15.30 -12.98
N LYS A 3 23.11 14.22 -13.73
CA LYS A 3 22.74 14.09 -15.16
C LYS A 3 21.26 14.42 -15.38
N MET A 4 20.38 13.94 -14.50
CA MET A 4 18.94 14.30 -14.50
C MET A 4 18.67 15.79 -14.27
N GLU A 5 19.37 16.42 -13.32
CA GLU A 5 19.20 17.86 -13.07
C GLU A 5 19.62 18.70 -14.29
N LYS A 6 20.67 18.30 -15.01
CA LYS A 6 21.10 18.97 -16.26
C LYS A 6 20.04 18.86 -17.35
N ILE A 7 19.45 17.68 -17.52
CA ILE A 7 18.37 17.44 -18.48
C ILE A 7 17.12 18.25 -18.10
N PHE A 8 16.77 18.31 -16.81
CA PHE A 8 15.63 19.12 -16.37
C PHE A 8 15.86 20.61 -16.56
N VAL A 9 17.07 21.12 -16.33
CA VAL A 9 17.38 22.53 -16.62
C VAL A 9 17.25 22.82 -18.12
N SER A 10 17.70 21.93 -19.01
CA SER A 10 17.50 22.13 -20.46
C SER A 10 16.04 22.11 -20.87
N VAL A 11 15.23 21.16 -20.35
CA VAL A 11 13.78 21.06 -20.62
C VAL A 11 13.04 22.32 -20.14
N VAL A 12 13.39 22.80 -18.94
CA VAL A 12 12.80 24.00 -18.34
C VAL A 12 13.14 25.26 -19.14
N ASN A 13 14.38 25.37 -19.64
CA ASN A 13 14.83 26.50 -20.44
C ASN A 13 14.16 26.52 -21.82
N ASN A 14 13.92 25.34 -22.42
CA ASN A 14 13.28 25.21 -23.72
C ASN A 14 11.74 25.32 -23.66
N GLN A 15 11.15 25.46 -22.46
CA GLN A 15 9.70 25.51 -22.23
C GLN A 15 8.93 24.31 -22.81
N ASP A 16 9.60 23.16 -22.95
CA ASP A 16 8.94 21.96 -23.45
C ASP A 16 7.80 21.55 -22.51
N PRO A 17 6.59 21.24 -23.04
CA PRO A 17 5.50 20.78 -22.21
C PRO A 17 5.91 19.50 -21.48
N LEU A 18 5.70 19.45 -20.16
CA LEU A 18 6.04 18.29 -19.31
C LEU A 18 5.33 16.98 -19.73
N HIS A 19 4.36 17.06 -20.66
CA HIS A 19 3.55 15.95 -21.17
C HIS A 19 3.54 15.83 -22.70
N SER A 20 4.52 16.39 -23.42
CA SER A 20 4.58 16.31 -24.89
C SER A 20 5.02 14.96 -25.45
N GLU A 21 5.04 13.91 -24.62
CA GLU A 21 5.50 12.58 -25.01
C GLU A 21 4.42 11.89 -25.86
N SER A 22 4.68 11.80 -27.17
CA SER A 22 3.91 10.99 -28.12
C SER A 22 4.11 9.50 -27.85
N PHE A 23 3.04 8.75 -28.10
CA PHE A 23 3.05 7.30 -28.10
C PHE A 23 2.12 6.79 -29.19
N GLU A 24 2.38 5.57 -29.63
CA GLU A 24 1.53 4.84 -30.57
C GLU A 24 1.39 3.38 -30.15
N TYR A 25 0.37 2.71 -30.69
CA TYR A 25 0.19 1.28 -30.47
C TYR A 25 0.88 0.50 -31.59
N GLN A 26 1.90 -0.29 -31.25
CA GLN A 26 2.66 -1.09 -32.21
C GLN A 26 2.71 -2.56 -31.78
N SER A 27 2.79 -3.45 -32.77
CA SER A 27 3.08 -4.86 -32.55
C SER A 27 4.58 -5.08 -32.41
N VAL A 28 5.02 -5.62 -31.28
CA VAL A 28 6.45 -5.86 -30.99
C VAL A 28 6.64 -7.30 -30.56
N PHE A 29 7.72 -7.93 -31.03
CA PHE A 29 8.11 -9.25 -30.57
C PHE A 29 8.41 -9.25 -29.07
N LEU A 30 7.87 -10.21 -28.31
CA LEU A 30 8.12 -10.30 -26.87
C LEU A 30 9.62 -10.49 -26.58
N SER A 31 10.35 -11.15 -27.50
CA SER A 31 11.80 -11.33 -27.47
C SER A 31 12.62 -10.04 -27.57
N LYS A 32 12.00 -8.93 -27.99
CA LYS A 32 12.61 -7.59 -28.03
C LYS A 32 12.32 -6.75 -26.79
N VAL A 33 11.49 -7.24 -25.87
CA VAL A 33 11.08 -6.49 -24.69
C VAL A 33 11.87 -6.96 -23.45
N ARG A 34 12.32 -6.00 -22.65
CA ARG A 34 13.10 -6.23 -21.43
C ARG A 34 12.37 -5.68 -20.20
N PRO A 35 12.18 -6.49 -19.15
CA PRO A 35 11.69 -5.98 -17.87
C PRO A 35 12.63 -4.93 -17.26
N ASP A 36 12.07 -3.92 -16.60
CA ASP A 36 12.85 -2.95 -15.81
C ASP A 36 13.27 -3.54 -14.45
N PRO A 37 14.58 -3.75 -14.19
CA PRO A 37 15.08 -4.29 -12.93
C PRO A 37 14.94 -3.32 -11.75
N THR A 38 14.70 -2.03 -12.01
CA THR A 38 14.48 -1.01 -10.97
C THR A 38 13.03 -0.95 -10.49
N ASN A 39 12.16 -1.82 -11.03
CA ASN A 39 10.78 -1.91 -10.59
C ASN A 39 10.70 -2.51 -9.18
N GLY A 40 9.93 -1.89 -8.27
CA GLY A 40 9.77 -2.39 -6.90
C GLY A 40 9.10 -3.77 -6.78
N ARG A 41 8.52 -4.29 -7.87
CA ARG A 41 7.98 -5.65 -8.01
C ARG A 41 8.72 -6.45 -9.07
N PHE A 42 9.99 -6.12 -9.31
CA PHE A 42 10.80 -6.85 -10.25
C PHE A 42 10.83 -8.34 -9.88
N LEU A 43 10.46 -9.17 -10.85
CA LEU A 43 10.58 -10.62 -10.75
C LEU A 43 11.83 -11.00 -11.55
N PRO A 44 12.90 -11.48 -10.89
CA PRO A 44 14.09 -11.96 -11.60
C PRO A 44 13.68 -13.12 -12.51
N SER A 45 13.70 -12.92 -13.81
CA SER A 45 13.16 -13.87 -14.78
C SER A 45 14.10 -14.13 -15.94
N VAL A 46 14.05 -15.36 -16.46
CA VAL A 46 14.70 -15.75 -17.72
C VAL A 46 13.61 -16.26 -18.66
N PHE A 47 13.65 -15.79 -19.91
CA PHE A 47 12.71 -16.21 -20.94
C PHE A 47 13.32 -17.30 -21.79
N ILE A 48 12.54 -18.33 -22.07
CA ILE A 48 12.96 -19.48 -22.88
C ILE A 48 12.26 -19.47 -24.22
N SER A 49 12.90 -20.05 -25.23
CA SER A 49 12.30 -20.23 -26.56
C SER A 49 11.02 -21.07 -26.49
N ASP A 50 10.13 -20.86 -27.45
CA ASP A 50 8.86 -21.60 -27.51
C ASP A 50 9.09 -23.11 -27.70
N GLU A 51 10.18 -23.49 -28.38
CA GLU A 51 10.57 -24.89 -28.57
C GLU A 51 11.03 -25.54 -27.25
N ASP A 52 11.88 -24.86 -26.46
CA ASP A 52 12.31 -25.40 -25.17
C ASP A 52 11.14 -25.47 -24.16
N ALA A 53 10.23 -24.50 -24.19
CA ALA A 53 9.01 -24.53 -23.40
C ALA A 53 8.14 -25.74 -23.76
N ARG A 54 7.95 -26.00 -25.06
CA ARG A 54 7.22 -27.18 -25.57
C ARG A 54 7.87 -28.48 -25.12
N LEU A 55 9.19 -28.62 -25.28
CA LEU A 55 9.94 -29.80 -24.86
C LEU A 55 9.84 -30.06 -23.35
N PHE A 56 9.81 -29.00 -22.53
CA PHE A 56 9.62 -29.14 -21.09
C PHE A 56 8.21 -29.62 -20.73
N ILE A 57 7.17 -29.04 -21.35
CA ILE A 57 5.77 -29.45 -21.14
C ILE A 57 5.55 -30.91 -21.56
N GLU A 58 6.15 -31.32 -22.67
CA GLU A 58 6.15 -32.70 -23.16
C GLU A 58 7.03 -33.66 -22.33
N LYS A 59 7.65 -33.16 -21.25
CA LYS A 59 8.55 -33.92 -20.36
C LYS A 59 9.79 -34.50 -21.08
N ARG A 60 10.20 -33.88 -22.18
CA ARG A 60 11.43 -34.20 -22.93
C ARG A 60 12.65 -33.43 -22.45
N LEU A 61 12.43 -32.31 -21.75
CA LEU A 61 13.45 -31.57 -20.99
C LEU A 61 13.09 -31.55 -19.51
N SER A 62 14.09 -31.76 -18.67
CA SER A 62 13.96 -31.61 -17.21
C SER A 62 14.20 -30.17 -16.76
N LYS A 63 13.69 -29.82 -15.58
CA LYS A 63 13.94 -28.51 -14.94
C LYS A 63 15.45 -28.21 -14.85
N ARG A 64 16.27 -29.20 -14.47
CA ARG A 64 17.71 -29.02 -14.31
C ARG A 64 18.37 -28.66 -15.64
N GLN A 65 18.03 -29.36 -16.72
CA GLN A 65 18.54 -29.05 -18.06
C GLN A 65 18.16 -27.64 -18.52
N LEU A 66 16.94 -27.18 -18.21
CA LEU A 66 16.56 -25.80 -18.51
C LEU A 66 17.34 -24.78 -17.67
N VAL A 67 17.52 -25.04 -16.38
CA VAL A 67 18.30 -24.16 -15.49
C VAL A 67 19.73 -24.03 -15.99
N ASP A 68 20.38 -25.15 -16.30
CA ASP A 68 21.76 -25.18 -16.81
C ASP A 68 21.87 -24.48 -18.19
N LYS A 69 20.90 -24.69 -19.08
CA LYS A 69 20.90 -24.11 -20.44
C LYS A 69 20.74 -22.58 -20.45
N TYR A 70 19.98 -22.04 -19.50
CA TYR A 70 19.56 -20.65 -19.46
C TYR A 70 20.16 -19.85 -18.29
N GLU A 71 21.07 -20.46 -17.51
CA GLU A 71 21.68 -19.86 -16.31
C GLU A 71 20.62 -19.26 -15.37
N ALA A 72 19.61 -20.07 -15.07
CA ALA A 72 18.38 -19.62 -14.40
C ALA A 72 18.38 -19.86 -12.88
N GLU A 73 19.54 -20.12 -12.27
CA GLU A 73 19.68 -20.23 -10.82
C GLU A 73 19.17 -18.95 -10.12
N GLU A 74 18.38 -19.13 -9.05
CA GLU A 74 17.77 -18.03 -8.28
C GLU A 74 16.88 -17.08 -9.12
N ARG A 75 16.34 -17.57 -10.25
CA ARG A 75 15.42 -16.84 -11.13
C ARG A 75 14.14 -17.62 -11.40
N VAL A 76 13.19 -16.99 -12.08
CA VAL A 76 11.97 -17.63 -12.58
C VAL A 76 12.08 -17.82 -14.10
N ILE A 77 11.99 -19.06 -14.56
CA ILE A 77 11.89 -19.36 -15.99
C ILE A 77 10.46 -19.09 -16.44
N ILE A 78 10.29 -18.35 -17.53
CA ILE A 78 8.98 -18.02 -18.12
C ILE A 78 9.03 -18.37 -19.61
N GLY A 79 8.10 -19.21 -20.06
CA GLY A 79 7.94 -19.60 -21.46
C GLY A 79 6.47 -19.93 -21.74
N LYS A 80 6.18 -20.29 -22.98
CA LYS A 80 4.82 -20.65 -23.40
C LYS A 80 4.25 -21.77 -22.54
N SER A 81 3.15 -21.50 -21.85
CA SER A 81 2.43 -22.42 -20.97
C SER A 81 3.28 -23.02 -19.83
N CYS A 82 4.42 -22.41 -19.48
CA CYS A 82 5.26 -22.87 -18.38
C CYS A 82 5.90 -21.71 -17.61
N ILE A 83 5.78 -21.72 -16.28
CA ILE A 83 6.50 -20.84 -15.38
C ILE A 83 7.14 -21.68 -14.28
N ILE A 84 8.46 -21.58 -14.11
CA ILE A 84 9.23 -22.43 -13.19
C ILE A 84 10.00 -21.54 -12.22
N ASN A 85 9.62 -21.59 -10.95
CA ASN A 85 10.37 -20.95 -9.87
C ASN A 85 11.64 -21.76 -9.56
N CYS A 86 12.82 -21.20 -9.87
CA CYS A 86 14.12 -21.86 -9.69
C CYS A 86 14.89 -21.35 -8.47
N MET A 87 14.26 -20.52 -7.62
CA MET A 87 14.80 -20.11 -6.33
C MET A 87 14.78 -21.26 -5.32
N LYS A 88 15.60 -21.15 -4.28
CA LYS A 88 15.64 -22.13 -3.18
C LYS A 88 14.27 -22.30 -2.49
N TYR A 89 13.70 -23.49 -2.58
CA TYR A 89 12.40 -23.80 -1.96
C TYR A 89 12.41 -23.50 -0.45
N GLY A 90 11.32 -22.87 0.02
CA GLY A 90 11.16 -22.46 1.43
C GLY A 90 11.86 -21.14 1.80
N SER A 91 12.61 -20.50 0.90
CA SER A 91 13.14 -19.16 1.14
C SER A 91 12.04 -18.09 1.09
N GLN A 92 12.32 -16.91 1.67
CA GLN A 92 11.39 -15.78 1.62
C GLN A 92 11.19 -15.30 0.18
N GLU A 93 12.27 -15.31 -0.60
CA GLU A 93 12.33 -14.98 -2.02
C GLU A 93 11.46 -15.93 -2.82
N TRP A 94 11.57 -17.24 -2.56
CA TRP A 94 10.76 -18.26 -3.22
C TRP A 94 9.27 -18.04 -2.97
N SER A 95 8.86 -17.77 -1.73
CA SER A 95 7.46 -17.51 -1.38
C SER A 95 6.93 -16.23 -2.05
N LYS A 96 7.73 -15.15 -2.08
CA LYS A 96 7.39 -13.88 -2.77
C LYS A 96 7.26 -14.08 -4.28
N ALA A 97 8.20 -14.80 -4.89
CA ALA A 97 8.18 -15.11 -6.31
C ALA A 97 6.99 -16.02 -6.66
N GLN A 98 6.70 -17.05 -5.86
CA GLN A 98 5.61 -17.97 -6.12
C GLN A 98 4.25 -17.26 -6.14
N LYS A 99 3.98 -16.38 -5.17
CA LYS A 99 2.77 -15.55 -5.20
C LYS A 99 2.65 -14.72 -6.49
N SER A 100 3.78 -14.22 -6.99
CA SER A 100 3.79 -13.47 -8.26
C SER A 100 3.51 -14.41 -9.44
N VAL A 101 4.13 -15.59 -9.46
CA VAL A 101 3.91 -16.63 -10.48
C VAL A 101 2.43 -17.02 -10.57
N ASP A 102 1.80 -17.33 -9.44
CA ASP A 102 0.39 -17.74 -9.41
C ASP A 102 -0.52 -16.66 -10.02
N THR A 103 -0.26 -15.39 -9.67
CA THR A 103 -1.01 -14.26 -10.24
C THR A 103 -0.72 -14.03 -11.72
N ILE A 104 0.47 -14.39 -12.22
CA ILE A 104 0.83 -14.28 -13.64
C ILE A 104 0.11 -15.37 -14.44
N ILE A 105 0.09 -16.60 -13.93
CA ILE A 105 -0.61 -17.73 -14.56
C ILE A 105 -2.10 -17.43 -14.69
N GLU A 106 -2.75 -17.00 -13.60
CA GLU A 106 -4.17 -16.64 -13.62
C GLU A 106 -4.48 -15.56 -14.67
N LEU A 107 -3.62 -14.54 -14.78
CA LEU A 107 -3.78 -13.50 -15.80
C LEU A 107 -3.54 -14.04 -17.22
N GLY A 108 -2.56 -14.93 -17.38
CA GLY A 108 -2.20 -15.54 -18.65
C GLY A 108 -3.30 -16.47 -19.18
N ASP A 109 -3.90 -17.27 -18.31
CA ASP A 109 -5.04 -18.13 -18.66
C ASP A 109 -6.25 -17.27 -19.12
N ASN A 110 -6.48 -16.13 -18.47
CA ASN A 110 -7.49 -15.17 -18.91
C ASN A 110 -7.16 -14.56 -20.30
N ILE A 111 -5.89 -14.19 -20.56
CA ILE A 111 -5.44 -13.66 -21.86
C ILE A 111 -5.51 -14.71 -22.97
N ALA A 112 -5.38 -16.00 -22.63
CA ALA A 112 -5.51 -17.07 -23.62
C ALA A 112 -6.93 -17.17 -24.18
N VAL A 113 -7.94 -16.80 -23.40
CA VAL A 113 -9.37 -16.86 -23.76
C VAL A 113 -9.94 -15.51 -24.20
N CYS A 114 -9.42 -14.41 -23.64
CA CYS A 114 -9.90 -13.06 -23.90
C CYS A 114 -8.77 -12.14 -24.38
N GLU A 115 -9.10 -11.20 -25.27
CA GLU A 115 -8.14 -10.17 -25.68
C GLU A 115 -7.71 -9.29 -24.50
N MET A 116 -6.43 -8.93 -24.46
CA MET A 116 -5.88 -8.09 -23.40
C MET A 116 -6.34 -6.64 -23.59
N ILE A 117 -7.25 -6.18 -22.73
CA ILE A 117 -7.81 -4.82 -22.78
C ILE A 117 -6.74 -3.73 -22.54
N GLN A 118 -5.77 -4.01 -21.67
CA GLN A 118 -4.70 -3.05 -21.32
C GLN A 118 -3.33 -3.60 -21.68
N VAL A 119 -2.78 -3.16 -22.81
CA VAL A 119 -1.43 -3.54 -23.26
C VAL A 119 -0.34 -2.99 -22.33
N PRO A 120 0.82 -3.67 -22.19
CA PRO A 120 1.98 -3.10 -21.50
C PRO A 120 2.51 -1.86 -22.23
N THR A 121 3.11 -0.95 -21.45
CA THR A 121 3.71 0.28 -21.97
C THR A 121 5.22 0.15 -22.01
N ILE A 122 5.84 0.43 -23.15
CA ILE A 122 7.28 0.28 -23.40
C ILE A 122 7.89 1.55 -24.00
N TYR A 123 9.21 1.64 -23.99
CA TYR A 123 9.98 2.66 -24.68
C TYR A 123 11.26 2.06 -25.30
N PRO A 124 11.77 2.62 -26.40
CA PRO A 124 12.94 2.08 -27.10
C PRO A 124 14.23 2.31 -26.29
N LEU A 125 15.15 1.36 -26.41
CA LEU A 125 16.53 1.43 -25.96
C LEU A 125 17.46 1.66 -27.15
N ASP A 126 18.67 2.17 -26.88
CA ASP A 126 19.68 2.44 -27.91
C ASP A 126 20.10 1.18 -28.71
N SER A 127 19.88 -0.01 -28.16
CA SER A 127 20.16 -1.31 -28.80
C SER A 127 19.10 -1.77 -29.81
N GLY A 128 17.99 -1.03 -29.97
CA GLY A 128 16.84 -1.45 -30.78
C GLY A 128 15.91 -2.45 -30.07
N ASP A 129 16.19 -2.78 -28.81
CA ASP A 129 15.25 -3.47 -27.92
C ASP A 129 14.35 -2.43 -27.22
N PHE A 130 13.33 -2.90 -26.49
CA PHE A 130 12.42 -2.06 -25.72
C PHE A 130 12.49 -2.39 -24.25
N GLN A 131 12.24 -1.40 -23.39
CA GLN A 131 12.12 -1.61 -21.95
C GLN A 131 10.69 -1.32 -21.48
N ILE A 132 10.20 -2.17 -20.58
CA ILE A 132 8.89 -2.03 -19.95
C ILE A 132 8.90 -0.82 -19.02
N LEU A 133 8.05 0.16 -19.32
CA LEU A 133 7.71 1.23 -18.39
C LEU A 133 6.70 0.73 -17.36
N THR A 134 5.62 0.11 -17.81
CA THR A 134 4.53 -0.40 -16.97
C THR A 134 3.95 -1.70 -17.52
N GLY A 135 3.27 -2.46 -16.66
CA GLY A 135 2.61 -3.69 -17.07
C GLY A 135 3.50 -4.93 -17.06
N HIS A 136 4.54 -4.99 -16.23
CA HIS A 136 5.43 -6.16 -16.09
C HIS A 136 4.67 -7.48 -15.91
N ARG A 137 3.67 -7.54 -15.02
CA ARG A 137 2.82 -8.73 -14.83
C ARG A 137 2.08 -9.13 -16.10
N ARG A 138 1.58 -8.16 -16.87
CA ARG A 138 0.90 -8.39 -18.16
C ARG A 138 1.88 -8.93 -19.19
N PHE A 139 3.08 -8.35 -19.27
CA PHE A 139 4.13 -8.86 -20.15
C PHE A 139 4.49 -10.32 -19.84
N PHE A 140 4.72 -10.67 -18.56
CA PHE A 140 4.99 -12.06 -18.18
C PHE A 140 3.82 -12.99 -18.53
N ALA A 141 2.59 -12.52 -18.36
CA ALA A 141 1.39 -13.27 -18.72
C ALA A 141 1.26 -13.46 -20.24
N LEU A 142 1.68 -12.48 -21.06
CA LEU A 142 1.73 -12.62 -22.52
C LEU A 142 2.75 -13.69 -22.93
N VAL A 143 3.96 -13.68 -22.35
CA VAL A 143 4.98 -14.70 -22.63
C VAL A 143 4.45 -16.09 -22.29
N TYR A 144 3.78 -16.23 -21.15
CA TYR A 144 3.14 -17.48 -20.77
C TYR A 144 2.00 -17.89 -21.72
N ALA A 145 1.10 -16.98 -22.09
CA ALA A 145 -0.08 -17.30 -22.88
C ALA A 145 0.23 -17.55 -24.37
N LYS A 146 1.18 -16.81 -24.93
CA LYS A 146 1.39 -16.72 -26.39
C LYS A 146 2.73 -17.32 -26.83
N GLY A 147 3.74 -17.24 -25.96
CA GLY A 147 5.11 -17.67 -26.22
C GLY A 147 6.07 -16.50 -26.39
N TYR A 148 7.35 -16.69 -26.07
CA TYR A 148 8.37 -15.64 -26.10
C TYR A 148 8.74 -15.18 -27.51
N ASP A 149 8.55 -16.06 -28.50
CA ASP A 149 8.84 -15.78 -29.90
C ASP A 149 7.64 -15.11 -30.62
N SER A 150 6.52 -14.89 -29.91
CA SER A 150 5.35 -14.22 -30.46
C SER A 150 5.51 -12.69 -30.51
N TYR A 151 4.62 -12.02 -31.24
CA TYR A 151 4.45 -10.57 -31.21
C TYR A 151 3.10 -10.23 -30.60
N GLU A 152 3.04 -9.12 -29.88
CA GLU A 152 1.82 -8.61 -29.25
C GLU A 152 1.77 -7.09 -29.35
N GLN A 153 0.59 -6.52 -29.14
CA GLN A 153 0.43 -5.06 -29.17
C GLN A 153 0.95 -4.43 -27.87
N PHE A 154 1.67 -3.32 -28.00
CA PHE A 154 2.20 -2.50 -26.92
C PHE A 154 1.85 -1.03 -27.13
N LYS A 155 1.76 -0.28 -26.04
CA LYS A 155 1.82 1.18 -26.08
C LYS A 155 3.29 1.58 -26.09
N VAL A 156 3.78 2.08 -27.21
CA VAL A 156 5.19 2.42 -27.43
C VAL A 156 5.37 3.93 -27.38
N TYR A 157 6.17 4.40 -26.45
CA TYR A 157 6.65 5.78 -26.47
C TYR A 157 7.76 5.95 -27.51
N ASP A 158 7.77 7.08 -28.22
CA ASP A 158 8.80 7.38 -29.24
C ASP A 158 10.22 7.42 -28.65
N ARG A 159 10.32 7.78 -27.36
CA ARG A 159 11.56 7.84 -26.59
C ARG A 159 11.29 7.55 -25.12
N LYS A 160 12.34 7.24 -24.36
CA LYS A 160 12.25 7.12 -22.91
C LYS A 160 11.58 8.35 -22.28
N PRO A 161 10.46 8.20 -21.54
CA PRO A 161 9.84 9.31 -20.84
C PRO A 161 10.81 9.98 -19.88
N LEU A 162 10.72 11.31 -19.76
CA LEU A 162 11.54 12.09 -18.84
C LEU A 162 11.18 11.77 -17.39
N PHE A 163 9.88 11.63 -17.10
CA PHE A 163 9.34 11.39 -15.77
C PHE A 163 8.83 9.95 -15.62
N THR A 164 9.75 8.99 -15.72
CA THR A 164 9.40 7.56 -15.72
C THR A 164 8.62 7.13 -14.47
N LYS A 165 9.01 7.60 -13.28
CA LYS A 165 8.34 7.23 -12.02
C LYS A 165 6.99 7.91 -11.89
N VAL A 166 6.84 9.15 -12.37
CA VAL A 166 5.53 9.82 -12.45
C VAL A 166 4.58 9.05 -13.36
N LYS A 167 5.00 8.66 -14.57
CA LYS A 167 4.16 7.86 -15.49
C LYS A 167 3.81 6.49 -14.90
N GLN A 168 4.79 5.80 -14.29
CA GLN A 168 4.56 4.55 -13.56
C GLN A 168 3.53 4.73 -12.43
N PHE A 169 3.58 5.84 -11.71
CA PHE A 169 2.62 6.13 -10.65
C PHE A 169 1.24 6.42 -11.22
N GLN A 170 1.11 7.28 -12.24
CA GLN A 170 -0.16 7.61 -12.89
C GLN A 170 -0.92 6.35 -13.36
N GLU A 171 -0.22 5.44 -14.04
CA GLU A 171 -0.85 4.22 -14.56
C GLU A 171 -1.22 3.19 -13.47
N ASN A 172 -0.60 3.26 -12.29
CA ASN A 172 -0.89 2.36 -11.17
C ASN A 172 -1.72 3.01 -10.04
N ALA A 173 -1.95 4.32 -10.07
CA ALA A 173 -2.55 5.06 -8.96
C ALA A 173 -4.01 4.65 -8.69
N SER A 174 -4.75 4.27 -9.74
CA SER A 174 -6.15 3.82 -9.66
C SER A 174 -6.30 2.34 -9.33
N ARG A 175 -5.21 1.56 -9.27
CA ARG A 175 -5.27 0.12 -9.07
C ARG A 175 -5.60 -0.25 -7.62
N GLU A 176 -6.72 -0.95 -7.45
CA GLU A 176 -7.13 -1.46 -6.14
C GLU A 176 -6.17 -2.55 -5.63
N ASP A 177 -5.65 -3.39 -6.54
CA ASP A 177 -4.79 -4.54 -6.25
C ASP A 177 -3.35 -4.20 -5.86
N LEU A 178 -2.95 -2.92 -5.86
CA LEU A 178 -1.61 -2.53 -5.42
C LEU A 178 -1.53 -2.51 -3.87
N PRO A 179 -0.73 -3.37 -3.21
CA PRO A 179 -0.45 -3.27 -1.79
C PRO A 179 -0.11 -1.85 -1.31
N GLN A 180 -0.55 -1.53 -0.10
CA GLN A 180 -0.42 -0.20 0.50
C GLN A 180 1.03 0.28 0.59
N TYR A 181 1.96 -0.57 1.02
CA TYR A 181 3.40 -0.27 0.98
C TYR A 181 3.85 0.15 -0.42
N GLY A 182 3.49 -0.65 -1.44
CA GLY A 182 3.83 -0.37 -2.84
C GLY A 182 3.24 0.96 -3.34
N LYS A 183 2.01 1.31 -2.90
CA LYS A 183 1.39 2.61 -3.20
C LYS A 183 2.20 3.78 -2.61
N LEU A 184 2.66 3.66 -1.37
CA LEU A 184 3.47 4.70 -0.72
C LEU A 184 4.85 4.85 -1.38
N GLN A 185 5.52 3.74 -1.67
CA GLN A 185 6.84 3.76 -2.32
C GLN A 185 6.76 4.35 -3.74
N ALA A 186 5.74 3.98 -4.51
CA ALA A 186 5.53 4.52 -5.85
C ALA A 186 5.28 6.04 -5.81
N PHE A 187 4.50 6.51 -4.82
CA PHE A 187 4.27 7.94 -4.61
C PHE A 187 5.58 8.68 -4.27
N GLN A 188 6.40 8.15 -3.35
CA GLN A 188 7.69 8.77 -2.99
C GLN A 188 8.62 8.87 -4.20
N ASN A 189 8.75 7.79 -4.97
CA ASN A 189 9.60 7.77 -6.17
C ASN A 189 9.15 8.81 -7.21
N ALA A 190 7.84 8.93 -7.43
CA ALA A 190 7.28 9.94 -8.34
C ALA A 190 7.45 11.37 -7.80
N LEU A 191 7.29 11.57 -6.49
CA LEU A 191 7.48 12.88 -5.86
C LEU A 191 8.94 13.34 -5.95
N SER A 192 9.92 12.44 -5.78
CA SER A 192 11.34 12.77 -5.93
C SER A 192 11.70 13.25 -7.35
N GLU A 193 11.08 12.71 -8.41
CA GLU A 193 11.25 13.24 -9.77
C GLU A 193 10.70 14.67 -9.89
N ILE A 194 9.53 14.94 -9.29
CA ILE A 194 8.92 16.28 -9.27
C ILE A 194 9.76 17.26 -8.44
N GLU A 195 10.35 16.82 -7.33
CA GLU A 195 11.26 17.63 -6.51
C GLU A 195 12.53 18.00 -7.29
N ALA A 196 13.10 17.05 -8.03
CA ALA A 196 14.23 17.31 -8.91
C ALA A 196 13.88 18.34 -10.00
N LEU A 197 12.70 18.24 -10.60
CA LEU A 197 12.18 19.26 -11.52
C LEU A 197 12.04 20.62 -10.84
N ASN A 198 11.44 20.68 -9.65
CA ASN A 198 11.27 21.93 -8.91
C ASN A 198 12.61 22.59 -8.57
N LYS A 199 13.64 21.80 -8.25
CA LYS A 199 15.00 22.29 -8.03
C LYS A 199 15.60 22.87 -9.32
N ALA A 200 15.43 22.20 -10.45
CA ALA A 200 15.85 22.70 -11.76
C ALA A 200 15.13 24.00 -12.14
N ARG A 201 13.81 24.08 -11.93
CA ARG A 201 13.00 25.29 -12.16
C ARG A 201 13.51 26.48 -11.35
N LYS A 202 13.74 26.28 -10.04
CA LYS A 202 14.32 27.33 -9.19
C LYS A 202 15.70 27.76 -9.66
N GLY A 203 16.55 26.81 -10.06
CA GLY A 203 17.87 27.09 -10.61
C GLY A 203 17.83 27.90 -11.92
N ALA A 204 16.78 27.72 -12.72
CA ALA A 204 16.52 28.48 -13.94
C ALA A 204 15.71 29.79 -13.71
N GLY A 205 15.53 30.21 -12.45
CA GLY A 205 14.76 31.43 -12.11
C GLY A 205 13.24 31.31 -12.25
N GLN A 206 12.71 30.10 -12.49
CA GLN A 206 11.27 29.86 -12.58
C GLN A 206 10.67 29.46 -11.22
N ARG A 207 9.37 29.70 -11.05
CA ARG A 207 8.63 29.25 -9.85
C ARG A 207 8.52 27.72 -9.80
N ALA A 208 8.58 27.18 -8.59
CA ALA A 208 8.22 25.78 -8.33
C ALA A 208 6.74 25.52 -8.64
N LEU A 209 6.43 24.26 -8.92
CA LEU A 209 5.07 23.78 -9.06
C LEU A 209 4.32 23.91 -7.74
N THR A 210 3.08 24.38 -7.81
CA THR A 210 2.12 24.42 -6.71
C THR A 210 1.64 23.02 -6.37
N ILE A 211 1.10 22.81 -5.17
CA ILE A 211 0.54 21.51 -4.76
C ILE A 211 -0.52 21.02 -5.75
N LYS A 212 -1.37 21.92 -6.26
CA LYS A 212 -2.40 21.60 -7.26
C LYS A 212 -1.77 21.10 -8.58
N GLU A 213 -0.71 21.77 -9.04
CA GLU A 213 0.03 21.35 -10.23
C GLU A 213 0.73 20.00 -10.01
N VAL A 214 1.31 19.77 -8.83
CA VAL A 214 1.94 18.48 -8.48
C VAL A 214 0.90 17.35 -8.50
N ALA A 215 -0.25 17.52 -7.83
CA ALA A 215 -1.30 16.52 -7.79
C ALA A 215 -1.85 16.20 -9.20
N ALA A 216 -2.05 17.22 -10.04
CA ALA A 216 -2.44 17.05 -11.43
C ALA A 216 -1.38 16.29 -12.24
N ASN A 217 -0.10 16.62 -12.07
CA ASN A 217 1.00 15.89 -12.71
C ASN A 217 1.12 14.44 -12.22
N LEU A 218 0.71 14.12 -11.00
CA LEU A 218 0.66 12.76 -10.48
C LEU A 218 -0.61 11.99 -10.90
N GLY A 219 -1.58 12.65 -11.55
CA GLY A 219 -2.82 12.02 -12.00
C GLY A 219 -3.76 11.63 -10.86
N ILE A 220 -3.70 12.30 -9.70
CA ILE A 220 -4.49 11.98 -8.52
C ILE A 220 -5.28 13.19 -8.00
N SER A 221 -6.38 12.92 -7.28
CA SER A 221 -7.16 13.98 -6.63
C SER A 221 -6.37 14.65 -5.51
N MET A 222 -6.72 15.90 -5.18
CA MET A 222 -6.11 16.63 -4.06
C MET A 222 -6.26 15.90 -2.72
N GLY A 223 -7.39 15.22 -2.50
CA GLY A 223 -7.60 14.42 -1.29
C GLY A 223 -6.70 13.18 -1.23
N ALA A 224 -6.48 12.51 -2.37
CA ALA A 224 -5.53 11.40 -2.46
C ALA A 224 -4.10 11.88 -2.23
N TYR A 225 -3.71 12.99 -2.87
CA TYR A 225 -2.41 13.62 -2.67
C TYR A 225 -2.17 13.94 -1.19
N ASP A 226 -3.12 14.56 -0.51
CA ASP A 226 -2.98 14.90 0.91
C ASP A 226 -2.81 13.64 1.79
N ASN A 227 -3.54 12.55 1.50
CA ASN A 227 -3.34 11.29 2.21
C ASN A 227 -1.91 10.75 2.02
N TYR A 228 -1.45 10.65 0.77
CA TYR A 228 -0.11 10.17 0.47
C TYR A 228 0.95 11.05 1.12
N ASN A 229 0.85 12.37 0.91
CA ASN A 229 1.78 13.35 1.45
C ASN A 229 1.88 13.29 2.97
N VAL A 230 0.77 13.10 3.71
CA VAL A 230 0.82 12.92 5.16
C VAL A 230 1.51 11.61 5.54
N LEU A 231 1.16 10.51 4.88
CA LEU A 231 1.69 9.18 5.21
C LEU A 231 3.17 9.02 4.87
N THR A 232 3.69 9.75 3.88
CA THR A 232 5.09 9.67 3.47
C THR A 232 5.99 10.70 4.16
N ARG A 233 5.47 11.54 5.07
CA ARG A 233 6.28 12.47 5.89
C ARG A 233 7.25 11.75 6.81
N TYR A 234 6.85 10.60 7.33
CA TYR A 234 7.62 9.82 8.30
C TYR A 234 7.99 8.46 7.69
N PRO A 235 9.29 8.14 7.58
CA PRO A 235 9.73 6.83 7.09
C PRO A 235 9.16 5.66 7.90
N SER A 236 8.84 5.87 9.19
CA SER A 236 8.23 4.86 10.06
C SER A 236 6.89 4.33 9.55
N VAL A 237 6.08 5.17 8.91
CA VAL A 237 4.78 4.77 8.37
C VAL A 237 4.99 3.80 7.20
N VAL A 238 5.90 4.13 6.30
CA VAL A 238 6.26 3.29 5.14
C VAL A 238 6.82 1.95 5.63
N LYS A 239 7.74 1.99 6.61
CA LYS A 239 8.29 0.80 7.26
C LYS A 239 7.21 -0.08 7.92
N ALA A 240 6.23 0.52 8.60
CA ALA A 240 5.14 -0.25 9.20
C ALA A 240 4.32 -1.02 8.15
N TYR A 241 4.05 -0.41 6.98
CA TYR A 241 3.38 -1.11 5.88
C TYR A 241 4.26 -2.17 5.22
N GLU A 242 5.58 -1.95 5.13
CA GLU A 242 6.55 -2.94 4.67
C GLU A 242 6.51 -4.21 5.54
N GLU A 243 6.39 -4.02 6.86
CA GLU A 243 6.29 -5.08 7.87
C GLU A 243 4.89 -5.70 7.97
N GLY A 244 3.96 -5.36 7.07
CA GLY A 244 2.66 -6.02 6.95
C GLY A 244 1.51 -5.32 7.69
N ASN A 245 1.63 -4.04 8.04
CA ASN A 245 0.49 -3.27 8.52
C ASN A 245 -0.64 -3.25 7.47
N SER A 246 -1.88 -3.46 7.91
CA SER A 246 -3.06 -3.57 7.04
C SER A 246 -4.11 -2.46 7.29
N LEU A 247 -3.76 -1.43 8.07
CA LEU A 247 -4.66 -0.30 8.33
C LEU A 247 -4.99 0.43 7.03
N SER A 248 -6.22 0.92 6.87
CA SER A 248 -6.52 1.78 5.73
C SER A 248 -5.74 3.10 5.84
N PHE A 249 -5.36 3.68 4.69
CA PHE A 249 -4.66 4.98 4.65
C PHE A 249 -5.39 6.08 5.43
N ARG A 250 -6.72 6.06 5.45
CA ARG A 250 -7.52 7.01 6.26
C ARG A 250 -7.29 6.83 7.76
N LYS A 251 -7.26 5.58 8.25
CA LYS A 251 -6.99 5.25 9.66
C LYS A 251 -5.55 5.61 10.04
N ALA A 252 -4.57 5.22 9.21
CA ALA A 252 -3.17 5.55 9.45
C ALA A 252 -2.92 7.06 9.44
N LYS A 253 -3.54 7.80 8.51
CA LYS A 253 -3.46 9.27 8.47
C LYS A 253 -3.98 9.89 9.76
N LYS A 254 -5.11 9.38 10.28
CA LYS A 254 -5.66 9.84 11.57
C LYS A 254 -4.66 9.63 12.70
N ILE A 255 -3.99 8.47 12.76
CA ILE A 255 -2.93 8.19 13.75
C ILE A 255 -1.80 9.22 13.65
N VAL A 256 -1.27 9.46 12.44
CA VAL A 256 -0.19 10.43 12.22
C VAL A 256 -0.58 11.82 12.68
N ILE A 257 -1.75 12.32 12.25
CA ILE A 257 -2.22 13.67 12.60
C ILE A 257 -2.49 13.80 14.11
N THR A 258 -3.09 12.78 14.74
CA THR A 258 -3.36 12.77 16.17
C THR A 258 -2.06 12.86 16.97
N ILE A 259 -1.07 12.03 16.66
CA ILE A 259 0.22 12.04 17.37
C ILE A 259 0.97 13.37 17.13
N GLU A 260 0.98 13.89 15.90
CA GLU A 260 1.57 15.20 15.61
C GLU A 260 0.90 16.32 16.43
N SER A 261 -0.43 16.29 16.54
CA SER A 261 -1.19 17.29 17.29
C SER A 261 -0.95 17.19 18.79
N GLU A 262 -0.98 15.98 19.34
CA GLU A 262 -0.72 15.71 20.77
C GLU A 262 0.69 16.16 21.15
N PHE A 263 1.69 15.86 20.33
CA PHE A 263 3.07 16.28 20.56
C PHE A 263 3.22 17.81 20.53
N LYS A 264 2.61 18.48 19.54
CA LYS A 264 2.65 19.95 19.43
C LYS A 264 1.99 20.64 20.63
N LEU A 265 0.89 20.07 21.14
CA LEU A 265 0.19 20.58 22.31
C LEU A 265 1.01 20.38 23.59
N ALA A 266 1.60 19.20 23.78
CA ALA A 266 2.40 18.88 24.96
C ALA A 266 3.67 19.76 25.07
N GLU A 267 4.35 19.97 23.95
CA GLU A 267 5.60 20.74 23.88
C GLU A 267 5.40 22.24 23.60
N GLY A 268 4.15 22.69 23.39
CA GLY A 268 3.84 24.08 23.08
C GLY A 268 4.41 24.60 21.76
N ARG A 269 4.70 23.72 20.78
CA ARG A 269 5.38 24.08 19.53
C ARG A 269 4.43 24.22 18.35
N LYS A 270 4.60 25.29 17.57
CA LYS A 270 3.87 25.48 16.28
C LYS A 270 4.44 24.64 15.14
N ALA A 271 5.75 24.38 15.14
CA ALA A 271 6.46 23.61 14.12
C ALA A 271 7.41 22.58 14.75
N LEU A 272 7.56 21.42 14.10
CA LEU A 272 8.42 20.32 14.55
C LEU A 272 9.80 20.44 13.91
N ASN A 273 10.85 20.40 14.73
CA ASN A 273 12.24 20.32 14.25
C ASN A 273 12.62 18.85 13.90
N ALA A 274 13.88 18.61 13.54
CA ALA A 274 14.34 17.28 13.15
C ALA A 274 14.25 16.24 14.29
N ILE A 275 14.58 16.64 15.52
CA ILE A 275 14.55 15.78 16.71
C ILE A 275 13.09 15.46 17.06
N ASP A 276 12.22 16.47 17.07
CA ASP A 276 10.78 16.30 17.32
C ASP A 276 10.17 15.31 16.33
N LYS A 277 10.54 15.42 15.05
CA LYS A 277 10.08 14.50 14.00
C LYS A 277 10.54 13.08 14.23
N GLN A 278 11.73 12.87 14.80
CA GLN A 278 12.21 11.54 15.15
C GLN A 278 11.37 10.93 16.28
N THR A 279 11.13 11.68 17.36
CA THR A 279 10.30 11.22 18.49
C THR A 279 8.86 10.92 18.05
N VAL A 280 8.27 11.79 17.24
CA VAL A 280 6.95 11.58 16.63
C VAL A 280 6.95 10.34 15.74
N SER A 281 7.98 10.16 14.91
CA SER A 281 8.14 9.01 14.02
C SER A 281 8.15 7.68 14.78
N GLU A 282 8.88 7.62 15.90
CA GLU A 282 8.96 6.44 16.78
C GLU A 282 7.61 6.13 17.44
N THR A 283 6.91 7.17 17.91
CA THR A 283 5.58 7.04 18.53
C THR A 283 4.55 6.55 17.51
N ILE A 284 4.58 7.08 16.28
CA ILE A 284 3.73 6.62 15.16
C ILE A 284 3.99 5.14 14.89
N TYR A 285 5.25 4.73 14.74
CA TYR A 285 5.62 3.35 14.48
C TYR A 285 5.08 2.41 15.56
N ALA A 286 5.27 2.76 16.83
CA ALA A 286 4.81 1.96 17.96
C ALA A 286 3.28 1.82 18.00
N ARG A 287 2.55 2.89 17.66
CA ARG A 287 1.09 2.88 17.60
C ARG A 287 0.55 2.06 16.43
N MET A 288 1.21 2.13 15.27
CA MET A 288 0.82 1.39 14.08
C MET A 288 1.12 -0.11 14.19
N THR A 289 2.26 -0.48 14.80
CA THR A 289 2.68 -1.88 14.96
C THR A 289 2.17 -2.54 16.23
N GLY A 290 1.58 -1.78 17.15
CA GLY A 290 1.08 -2.29 18.42
C GLY A 290 2.17 -2.62 19.45
N LYS A 291 3.45 -2.40 19.13
CA LYS A 291 4.60 -2.79 19.97
C LYS A 291 4.65 -2.10 21.34
N ASN A 292 3.98 -0.95 21.53
CA ASN A 292 3.88 -0.26 22.83
C ASN A 292 2.43 0.07 23.24
N GLN A 293 1.45 -0.78 22.94
CA GLN A 293 0.17 -0.65 23.64
C GLN A 293 0.37 -1.10 25.09
N VAL A 294 0.78 -0.17 25.96
CA VAL A 294 0.42 -0.24 27.37
C VAL A 294 -1.10 -0.33 27.36
N ARG A 295 -1.65 -1.52 27.63
CA ARG A 295 -3.07 -1.67 27.89
C ARG A 295 -3.39 -0.63 28.96
N LYS A 296 -4.19 0.39 28.62
CA LYS A 296 -4.75 1.24 29.67
C LYS A 296 -5.37 0.28 30.68
N PRO A 297 -5.02 0.35 31.98
CA PRO A 297 -5.71 -0.46 32.97
C PRO A 297 -7.20 -0.21 32.76
N ALA A 298 -7.98 -1.28 32.68
CA ALA A 298 -9.42 -1.16 32.62
C ALA A 298 -9.81 -0.31 33.83
N THR A 299 -10.32 0.89 33.60
CA THR A 299 -10.97 1.63 34.68
C THR A 299 -12.20 0.82 35.04
N ASP A 300 -12.19 0.20 36.22
CA ASP A 300 -13.30 -0.56 36.77
C ASP A 300 -14.49 0.39 36.99
N MET A 301 -15.26 0.60 35.92
CA MET A 301 -16.46 1.42 35.96
C MET A 301 -17.63 0.54 36.41
N TYR A 302 -18.26 0.92 37.52
CA TYR A 302 -19.55 0.37 37.91
C TYR A 302 -20.63 0.81 36.92
N LYS A 303 -21.35 -0.14 36.35
CA LYS A 303 -22.44 0.13 35.40
C LYS A 303 -23.77 -0.20 36.05
N LEU A 304 -24.65 0.79 36.10
CA LEU A 304 -26.06 0.58 36.43
C LEU A 304 -26.82 0.22 35.15
N GLU A 305 -27.67 -0.80 35.19
CA GLU A 305 -28.55 -1.11 34.06
C GLU A 305 -29.55 0.04 33.80
N PRO A 306 -30.00 0.24 32.55
CA PRO A 306 -30.92 1.32 32.20
C PRO A 306 -32.22 1.28 32.99
N ILE A 307 -32.55 2.36 33.69
CA ILE A 307 -33.83 2.54 34.38
C ILE A 307 -34.88 3.00 33.38
N ARG A 308 -35.98 2.25 33.26
CA ARG A 308 -36.96 2.44 32.18
C ARG A 308 -38.15 3.32 32.54
N SER A 309 -38.23 3.78 33.79
CA SER A 309 -39.38 4.53 34.31
C SER A 309 -39.00 5.81 35.05
N ALA A 310 -39.75 6.89 34.80
CA ALA A 310 -39.58 8.15 35.51
C ALA A 310 -39.89 8.03 37.02
N LYS A 311 -40.81 7.14 37.41
CA LYS A 311 -41.12 6.85 38.83
C LYS A 311 -39.95 6.12 39.50
N ALA A 312 -39.38 5.13 38.83
CA ALA A 312 -38.21 4.39 39.31
C ALA A 312 -36.97 5.29 39.44
N LEU A 313 -36.76 6.18 38.46
CA LEU A 313 -35.69 7.18 38.52
C LEU A 313 -35.90 8.17 39.67
N LYS A 314 -37.14 8.65 39.88
CA LYS A 314 -37.46 9.49 41.04
C LYS A 314 -37.17 8.77 42.35
N MET A 315 -37.59 7.50 42.48
CA MET A 315 -37.35 6.70 43.67
C MET A 315 -35.85 6.52 43.96
N LEU A 316 -35.04 6.21 42.94
CA LEU A 316 -33.58 6.13 43.08
C LEU A 316 -32.95 7.45 43.57
N LEU A 317 -33.44 8.58 43.09
CA LEU A 317 -32.86 9.90 43.38
C LEU A 317 -33.35 10.51 44.70
N THR A 318 -34.52 10.11 45.20
CA THR A 318 -35.15 10.74 46.38
C THR A 318 -35.26 9.84 47.60
N SER A 319 -34.94 8.54 47.48
CA SER A 319 -35.02 7.59 48.58
C SER A 319 -33.62 7.13 48.98
N ASP A 320 -33.44 6.77 50.24
CA ASP A 320 -32.21 6.10 50.66
C ASP A 320 -32.18 4.69 50.06
N VAL A 321 -31.30 4.50 49.08
CA VAL A 321 -31.13 3.26 48.33
C VAL A 321 -30.77 2.08 49.24
N THR A 322 -30.08 2.35 50.36
CA THR A 322 -29.66 1.32 51.31
C THR A 322 -30.81 0.79 52.17
N GLN A 323 -31.95 1.48 52.16
CA GLN A 323 -33.15 1.12 52.92
C GLN A 323 -34.25 0.52 52.02
N ILE A 324 -34.00 0.40 50.70
CA ILE A 324 -34.93 -0.23 49.78
C ILE A 324 -34.83 -1.75 49.96
N ASP A 325 -35.97 -2.40 50.24
CA ASP A 325 -36.08 -3.86 50.34
C ASP A 325 -36.05 -4.50 48.94
N CYS A 326 -34.88 -4.43 48.29
CA CYS A 326 -34.62 -5.00 46.98
C CYS A 326 -33.92 -6.38 47.05
N GLY A 327 -33.90 -7.01 48.22
CA GLY A 327 -33.19 -8.28 48.47
C GLY A 327 -31.67 -8.13 48.61
N VAL A 328 -31.13 -6.91 48.55
CA VAL A 328 -29.72 -6.61 48.81
C VAL A 328 -29.53 -6.25 50.28
N ASN A 329 -28.68 -6.98 51.00
CA ASN A 329 -28.24 -6.57 52.32
C ASN A 329 -27.03 -5.64 52.22
N TRP A 330 -27.29 -4.34 52.17
CA TRP A 330 -26.28 -3.29 52.01
C TRP A 330 -25.24 -3.22 53.14
N GLN A 331 -25.54 -3.78 54.32
CA GLN A 331 -24.61 -3.82 55.45
C GLN A 331 -23.53 -4.89 55.28
N THR A 332 -23.75 -5.87 54.41
CA THR A 332 -22.83 -7.00 54.17
C THR A 332 -22.19 -6.98 52.79
N VAL A 333 -22.49 -5.97 51.96
CA VAL A 333 -21.82 -5.78 50.67
C VAL A 333 -20.36 -5.43 50.92
N ASP A 334 -19.47 -6.21 50.33
CA ASP A 334 -18.04 -5.89 50.31
C ASP A 334 -17.78 -4.79 49.28
N TRP A 335 -17.48 -3.59 49.77
CA TRP A 335 -17.26 -2.41 48.93
C TRP A 335 -15.88 -2.42 48.24
N GLU A 336 -15.00 -3.36 48.59
CA GLU A 336 -13.72 -3.56 47.94
C GLU A 336 -13.79 -4.64 46.84
N ASP A 337 -14.90 -5.39 46.75
CA ASP A 337 -15.15 -6.37 45.68
C ASP A 337 -16.07 -5.81 44.59
N HIS A 338 -15.51 -5.63 43.40
CA HIS A 338 -16.22 -5.12 42.23
C HIS A 338 -17.41 -5.99 41.81
N ALA A 339 -17.27 -7.32 41.95
CA ALA A 339 -18.33 -8.26 41.60
C ALA A 339 -19.52 -8.15 42.56
N SER A 340 -19.23 -8.01 43.86
CA SER A 340 -20.23 -7.79 44.92
C SER A 340 -21.04 -6.52 44.66
N ILE A 341 -20.37 -5.39 44.41
CA ILE A 341 -21.05 -4.11 44.11
C ILE A 341 -21.85 -4.20 42.80
N SER A 342 -21.28 -4.76 41.74
CA SER A 342 -21.97 -4.88 40.46
C SER A 342 -23.22 -5.75 40.55
N SER A 343 -23.17 -6.84 41.32
CA SER A 343 -24.32 -7.71 41.57
C SER A 343 -25.42 -6.97 42.35
N ALA A 344 -25.06 -6.22 43.39
CA ALA A 344 -25.99 -5.39 44.16
C ALA A 344 -26.68 -4.32 43.30
N LEU A 345 -25.93 -3.64 42.43
CA LEU A 345 -26.47 -2.64 41.50
C LEU A 345 -27.42 -3.23 40.46
N VAL A 346 -27.14 -4.45 39.98
CA VAL A 346 -28.05 -5.17 39.06
C VAL A 346 -29.34 -5.54 39.77
N GLN A 347 -29.28 -6.09 40.99
CA GLN A 347 -30.48 -6.44 41.77
C GLN A 347 -31.35 -5.21 42.08
N LEU A 348 -30.73 -4.10 42.48
CA LEU A 348 -31.42 -2.83 42.67
C LEU A 348 -32.10 -2.35 41.38
N SER A 349 -31.41 -2.38 40.24
CA SER A 349 -31.99 -1.94 38.97
C SER A 349 -33.13 -2.85 38.51
N GLN A 350 -33.03 -4.16 38.74
CA GLN A 350 -34.11 -5.10 38.46
C GLN A 350 -35.34 -4.83 39.33
N TYR A 351 -35.17 -4.63 40.64
CA TYR A 351 -36.25 -4.28 41.55
C TYR A 351 -36.97 -2.99 41.13
N LEU A 352 -36.20 -1.92 40.87
CA LEU A 352 -36.73 -0.63 40.43
C LEU A 352 -37.51 -0.73 39.10
N ASN A 353 -37.20 -1.72 38.26
CA ASN A 353 -37.91 -1.97 37.01
C ASN A 353 -39.07 -2.98 37.15
N GLN A 354 -39.13 -3.79 38.22
CA GLN A 354 -40.19 -4.79 38.46
C GLN A 354 -41.51 -4.17 38.95
N ASP A 355 -41.43 -3.03 39.65
CA ASP A 355 -42.56 -2.27 40.23
C ASP A 355 -43.50 -1.63 39.16
N GLN A 356 -43.43 -2.14 37.93
CA GLN A 356 -44.23 -1.76 36.77
C GLN A 356 -44.97 -2.96 36.13
N SER A 357 -44.93 -4.15 36.73
CA SER A 357 -45.69 -5.31 36.21
C SER A 357 -47.13 -5.39 36.77
N GLN A 358 -47.49 -4.48 37.68
CA GLN A 358 -48.85 -4.33 38.20
C GLN A 358 -49.24 -2.84 38.18
N GLY A 359 -49.62 -2.36 37.00
CA GLY A 359 -50.12 -1.02 36.75
C GLY A 359 -50.75 -0.93 35.38
#